data_AF-A0A527GJE8-F1
#
_entry.id   AF-A0A527GJE8-F1
#
_cell.length_a   1.000
_cell.length_b   1.000
_cell.length_c   1.000
_cell.angle_alpha   90.00
_cell.angle_beta   90.00
_cell.angle_gamma   90.00
#
_symmetry.space_group_name_H-M   'P 1'
#
loop_
_entity.id
_entity.type
_entity.pdbx_description
1 polymer ?
#
loop_
_entity_poly.entity_id
_entity_poly.type
_entity_poly.pdbx_seq_one_letter_code
_entity_poly.pdbx_strand_id
1 'polypeptide(L)'
;MLRPFRVVAFSLAALAAAGGALADPPAPAKPKQVVIISFDSARDISQWKRSRALAERTGAHFTYFLSCVFLLSTETRKEYTAPGKGAGKSNIGFAASKQEVTERLEQIGLAAHEGHDIASHGCGHFDGKDWSKADWLKEFSSFEHILENAYAINGI
;
A
#
# COMPACT_ATOMS: atom_id res chain seq x y z
N MET A 1 -12.86 -77.39 43.59
CA MET A 1 -11.80 -76.93 44.51
C MET A 1 -11.15 -75.67 43.96
N LEU A 2 -10.58 -74.88 44.86
CA LEU A 2 -10.20 -73.46 44.84
C LEU A 2 -9.51 -72.84 43.59
N ARG A 3 -9.85 -71.56 43.37
CA ARG A 3 -9.13 -70.46 42.66
C ARG A 3 -7.64 -70.35 43.09
N PRO A 4 -6.71 -69.81 42.27
CA PRO A 4 -6.62 -68.34 42.16
C PRO A 4 -6.24 -67.75 40.80
N PHE A 5 -6.85 -66.58 40.58
CA PHE A 5 -6.38 -65.49 39.74
C PHE A 5 -4.92 -65.15 40.06
N ARG A 6 -4.11 -64.77 39.04
CA ARG A 6 -3.11 -63.68 39.07
C ARG A 6 -2.04 -63.86 37.98
N VAL A 7 -2.35 -63.52 36.73
CA VAL A 7 -1.33 -63.01 35.80
C VAL A 7 -1.95 -61.94 34.89
N VAL A 8 -2.55 -60.91 35.51
CA VAL A 8 -2.82 -59.63 34.84
C VAL A 8 -2.35 -58.55 35.81
N ALA A 9 -1.05 -58.46 36.01
CA ALA A 9 -0.50 -57.47 36.93
C ALA A 9 0.99 -57.17 36.66
N PHE A 10 1.44 -57.12 35.41
CA PHE A 10 2.80 -56.62 35.14
C PHE A 10 2.94 -55.67 33.95
N SER A 11 1.84 -55.25 33.31
CA SER A 11 1.90 -54.29 32.19
C SER A 11 1.50 -52.85 32.57
N LEU A 12 1.04 -52.60 33.80
CA LEU A 12 0.60 -51.27 34.25
C LEU A 12 1.64 -50.51 35.10
N ALA A 13 2.69 -51.17 35.58
CA ALA A 13 3.70 -50.52 36.41
C ALA A 13 4.72 -49.68 35.62
N ALA A 14 4.84 -49.88 34.30
CA ALA A 14 5.80 -49.15 33.47
C ALA A 14 5.34 -47.73 33.08
N LEU A 15 4.05 -47.39 33.22
CA LEU A 15 3.56 -46.04 32.91
C LEU A 15 3.70 -45.05 34.07
N ALA A 16 3.95 -45.51 35.30
CA ALA A 16 4.01 -44.63 36.47
C ALA A 16 5.38 -43.92 36.63
N ALA A 17 6.38 -44.28 35.82
CA ALA A 17 7.73 -43.68 35.86
C ALA A 17 7.99 -42.70 34.70
N ALA A 18 7.03 -42.46 33.82
CA ALA A 18 7.10 -41.36 32.86
C ALA A 18 6.84 -40.06 33.63
N GLY A 19 7.91 -39.45 34.17
CA GLY A 19 7.86 -38.07 34.62
C GLY A 19 7.23 -37.21 33.53
N GLY A 20 6.33 -36.29 33.91
CA GLY A 20 5.64 -35.44 32.95
C GLY A 20 6.67 -34.76 32.05
N ALA A 21 6.61 -35.03 30.75
CA ALA A 21 7.35 -34.27 29.76
C ALA A 21 6.76 -32.86 29.75
N LEU A 22 7.36 -31.96 30.54
CA LEU A 22 7.07 -30.55 30.45
C LEU A 22 7.64 -30.07 29.13
N ALA A 23 6.78 -29.56 28.24
CA ALA A 23 7.24 -28.90 27.03
C ALA A 23 8.19 -27.76 27.43
N ASP A 24 9.30 -27.62 26.70
CA ASP A 24 10.17 -26.45 26.87
C ASP A 24 9.30 -25.18 26.73
N PRO A 25 9.53 -24.15 27.58
CA PRO A 25 8.85 -22.89 27.41
C PRO A 25 9.08 -22.40 25.98
N PRO A 26 8.04 -21.89 25.29
CA PRO A 26 8.18 -21.43 23.91
C PRO A 26 9.33 -20.43 23.85
N ALA A 27 10.24 -20.66 22.90
CA ALA A 27 11.34 -19.73 22.66
C ALA A 27 10.75 -18.30 22.53
N PRO A 28 11.39 -17.28 23.12
CA PRO A 28 10.89 -15.91 23.02
C PRO A 28 10.68 -15.56 21.55
N ALA A 29 9.49 -15.08 21.22
CA ALA A 29 9.15 -14.73 19.85
C ALA A 29 10.18 -13.72 19.33
N LYS A 30 10.80 -14.02 18.18
CA LYS A 30 11.69 -13.07 17.52
C LYS A 30 10.91 -11.78 17.27
N PRO A 31 11.52 -10.59 17.47
CA PRO A 31 10.86 -9.33 17.17
C PRO A 31 10.32 -9.32 15.73
N LYS A 32 9.09 -8.83 15.54
CA LYS A 32 8.51 -8.70 14.20
C LYS A 32 9.30 -7.66 13.41
N GLN A 33 9.90 -8.06 12.30
CA GLN A 33 10.45 -7.13 11.31
C GLN A 33 9.34 -6.76 10.32
N VAL A 34 9.05 -5.46 10.21
CA VAL A 34 8.15 -4.92 9.20
C VAL A 34 8.98 -4.24 8.11
N VAL A 35 8.57 -4.41 6.86
CA VAL A 35 9.14 -3.70 5.70
C VAL A 35 7.96 -3.06 4.97
N ILE A 36 8.02 -1.74 4.78
CA ILE A 36 7.03 -0.97 4.04
C ILE A 36 7.68 -0.54 2.73
N ILE A 37 7.03 -0.84 1.61
CA ILE A 37 7.52 -0.52 0.27
C ILE A 37 6.51 0.40 -0.38
N SER A 38 7.01 1.52 -0.90
CA SER A 38 6.19 2.53 -1.57
C SER A 38 6.78 2.96 -2.91
N PHE A 39 5.91 3.51 -3.76
CA PHE A 39 6.27 4.05 -5.07
C PHE A 39 5.87 5.52 -5.15
N ASP A 40 6.85 6.40 -5.23
CA ASP A 40 6.64 7.84 -5.30
C ASP A 40 6.25 8.29 -6.71
N SER A 41 5.49 9.38 -6.77
CA SER A 41 4.84 9.94 -7.97
C SER A 41 3.80 9.03 -8.64
N ALA A 42 4.00 7.72 -8.64
CA ALA A 42 3.14 6.70 -9.24
C ALA A 42 2.74 7.04 -10.70
N ARG A 43 3.73 7.48 -11.48
CA ARG A 43 3.54 8.00 -12.84
C ARG A 43 3.37 6.89 -13.87
N ASP A 44 4.36 6.02 -14.02
CA ASP A 44 4.52 5.16 -15.19
C ASP A 44 3.59 3.93 -15.15
N ILE A 45 2.73 3.78 -16.18
CA ILE A 45 1.74 2.68 -16.25
C ILE A 45 2.40 1.30 -16.30
N SER A 46 3.59 1.16 -16.90
CA SER A 46 4.29 -0.11 -16.93
C SER A 46 4.79 -0.52 -15.55
N GLN A 47 5.15 0.45 -14.71
CA GLN A 47 5.54 0.21 -13.32
C GLN A 47 4.35 -0.21 -12.47
N TRP A 48 3.17 0.40 -12.62
CA TRP A 48 1.93 -0.05 -11.96
C TRP A 48 1.63 -1.52 -12.26
N LYS A 49 1.65 -1.91 -13.53
CA LYS A 49 1.40 -3.29 -13.94
C LYS A 49 2.44 -4.25 -13.34
N ARG A 50 3.72 -3.85 -13.36
CA ARG A 50 4.82 -4.66 -12.83
C ARG A 50 4.73 -4.83 -11.31
N SER A 51 4.47 -3.75 -10.57
CA SER A 51 4.39 -3.78 -9.11
C SER A 51 3.18 -4.58 -8.64
N ARG A 52 2.02 -4.39 -9.25
CA ARG A 52 0.82 -5.18 -8.93
C ARG A 52 0.99 -6.67 -9.21
N ALA A 53 1.55 -7.04 -10.36
CA ALA A 53 1.88 -8.44 -10.65
C ALA A 53 2.93 -9.02 -9.69
N LEU A 54 3.84 -8.20 -9.16
CA LEU A 54 4.77 -8.61 -8.11
C LEU A 54 4.04 -8.84 -6.78
N ALA A 55 3.10 -7.97 -6.41
CA ALA A 55 2.29 -8.13 -5.22
C ALA A 55 1.47 -9.42 -5.26
N GLU A 56 0.75 -9.67 -6.36
CA GLU A 56 -0.04 -10.89 -6.55
C GLU A 56 0.79 -12.16 -6.33
N ARG A 57 2.01 -12.20 -6.87
CA ARG A 57 2.92 -13.36 -6.75
C ARG A 57 3.54 -13.53 -5.36
N THR A 58 3.69 -12.45 -4.60
CA THR A 58 4.46 -12.47 -3.34
C THR A 58 3.58 -12.31 -2.10
N GLY A 59 2.33 -11.88 -2.26
CA GLY A 59 1.47 -11.43 -1.17
C GLY A 59 1.91 -10.09 -0.57
N ALA A 60 2.79 -9.34 -1.24
CA ALA A 60 3.23 -8.03 -0.77
C ALA A 60 2.11 -6.99 -0.88
N HIS A 61 2.11 -6.06 0.08
CA HIS A 61 1.23 -4.91 0.10
C HIS A 61 2.06 -3.64 -0.12
N PHE A 62 1.63 -2.79 -1.06
CA PHE A 62 2.37 -1.60 -1.47
C PHE A 62 1.56 -0.33 -1.22
N THR A 63 2.28 0.78 -1.01
CA THR A 63 1.70 2.13 -0.98
C THR A 63 2.11 2.91 -2.23
N TYR A 64 1.15 3.39 -3.00
CA TYR A 64 1.39 4.24 -4.17
C TYR A 64 1.20 5.70 -3.77
N PHE A 65 2.29 6.45 -3.64
CA PHE A 65 2.26 7.89 -3.41
C PHE A 65 2.08 8.59 -4.75
N LEU A 66 0.84 8.95 -5.06
CA LEU A 66 0.45 9.55 -6.33
C LEU A 66 0.73 11.06 -6.33
N SER A 67 1.32 11.58 -7.41
CA SER A 67 1.30 13.02 -7.67
C SER A 67 0.07 13.39 -8.52
N CYS A 68 -0.79 14.27 -8.01
CA CYS A 68 -2.11 14.52 -8.63
C CYS A 68 -2.02 15.10 -10.06
N VAL A 69 -0.89 15.74 -10.42
CA VAL A 69 -0.67 16.29 -11.77
C VAL A 69 -0.67 15.23 -12.86
N PHE A 70 -0.45 13.94 -12.51
CA PHE A 70 -0.61 12.84 -13.47
C PHE A 70 -2.07 12.43 -13.67
N LEU A 71 -3.01 13.04 -12.96
CA LEU A 71 -4.44 12.93 -13.26
C LEU A 71 -4.93 14.11 -14.11
N LEU A 72 -4.03 14.97 -14.59
CA LEU A 72 -4.33 16.06 -15.50
C LEU A 72 -3.60 15.83 -16.84
N SER A 73 -4.35 15.96 -17.92
CA SER A 73 -3.81 16.01 -19.28
C SER A 73 -3.13 17.34 -19.59
N THR A 74 -2.52 17.45 -20.76
CA THR A 74 -1.97 18.72 -21.27
C THR A 74 -3.03 19.83 -21.37
N GLU A 75 -4.28 19.45 -21.65
CA GLU A 75 -5.42 20.37 -21.80
C GLU A 75 -5.96 20.84 -20.45
N THR A 76 -5.96 19.95 -19.45
CA THR A 76 -6.55 20.20 -18.12
C THR A 76 -5.52 20.62 -17.07
N ARG A 77 -4.23 20.67 -17.41
CA ARG A 77 -3.14 21.03 -16.47
C ARG A 77 -3.38 22.32 -15.67
N LYS A 78 -4.16 23.26 -16.22
CA LYS A 78 -4.46 24.55 -15.56
C LYS A 78 -5.36 24.42 -14.33
N GLU A 79 -6.01 23.27 -14.11
CA GLU A 79 -6.74 22.99 -12.87
C GLU A 79 -5.83 23.01 -11.64
N TYR A 80 -4.53 22.75 -11.81
CA TYR A 80 -3.56 22.83 -10.73
C TYR A 80 -2.84 24.18 -10.68
N THR A 81 -2.82 24.81 -9.51
CA THR A 81 -2.03 26.01 -9.23
C THR A 81 -1.38 25.94 -7.85
N ALA A 82 -0.07 25.68 -7.83
CA ALA A 82 0.73 25.66 -6.61
C ALA A 82 0.85 27.05 -5.95
N PRO A 83 1.07 27.10 -4.62
CA PRO A 83 1.49 28.33 -3.93
C PRO A 83 2.67 29.03 -4.62
N GLY A 84 2.52 30.32 -4.91
CA GLY A 84 3.55 31.15 -5.54
C GLY A 84 3.91 30.78 -6.99
N LYS A 85 3.15 29.91 -7.67
CA LYS A 85 3.36 29.54 -9.08
C LYS A 85 2.14 29.92 -9.93
N GLY A 86 2.35 30.03 -11.24
CA GLY A 86 1.27 30.17 -12.21
C GLY A 86 0.52 28.85 -12.44
N ALA A 87 -0.71 28.93 -12.94
CA ALA A 87 -1.53 27.77 -13.27
C ALA A 87 -0.86 26.82 -14.28
N GLY A 88 -1.00 25.52 -14.07
CA GLY A 88 -0.44 24.46 -14.91
C GLY A 88 1.08 24.39 -14.89
N LYS A 89 1.70 24.71 -13.75
CA LYS A 89 3.13 24.51 -13.50
C LYS A 89 3.35 23.29 -12.63
N SER A 90 4.35 22.49 -12.98
CA SER A 90 4.77 21.28 -12.26
C SER A 90 6.25 21.02 -12.58
N ASN A 91 7.04 20.58 -11.60
CA ASN A 91 8.43 20.18 -11.81
C ASN A 91 8.56 18.78 -12.44
N ILE A 92 7.50 17.97 -12.37
CA ILE A 92 7.49 16.57 -12.82
C ILE A 92 6.59 16.34 -14.05
N GLY A 93 6.04 17.43 -14.60
CA GLY A 93 5.14 17.40 -15.77
C GLY A 93 3.70 17.03 -15.41
N PHE A 94 3.00 16.52 -16.41
CA PHE A 94 1.58 16.13 -16.39
C PHE A 94 1.42 14.81 -17.18
N ALA A 95 0.23 14.23 -17.21
CA ALA A 95 -0.04 13.14 -18.15
C ALA A 95 0.11 13.62 -19.59
N ALA A 96 0.66 12.79 -20.48
CA ALA A 96 0.88 13.16 -21.88
C ALA A 96 -0.43 13.25 -22.68
N SER A 97 -1.51 12.62 -22.19
CA SER A 97 -2.82 12.64 -22.83
C SER A 97 -3.93 12.28 -21.86
N LYS A 98 -5.18 12.56 -22.25
CA LYS A 98 -6.38 12.05 -21.60
C LYS A 98 -6.38 10.51 -21.49
N GLN A 99 -5.91 9.81 -22.53
CA GLN A 99 -5.83 8.35 -22.52
C GLN A 99 -4.91 7.83 -21.40
N GLU A 100 -3.77 8.49 -21.19
CA GLU A 100 -2.87 8.13 -20.09
C GLU A 100 -3.48 8.42 -18.71
N VAL A 101 -4.32 9.45 -18.59
CA VAL A 101 -5.11 9.68 -17.37
C VAL A 101 -6.10 8.54 -17.14
N THR A 102 -6.85 8.12 -18.18
CA THR A 102 -7.79 6.99 -18.09
C THR A 102 -7.09 5.71 -17.65
N GLU A 103 -5.95 5.36 -18.27
CA GLU A 103 -5.17 4.19 -17.90
C GLU A 103 -4.66 4.26 -16.46
N ARG A 104 -4.23 5.44 -16.00
CA ARG A 104 -3.79 5.63 -14.61
C ARG A 104 -4.93 5.48 -13.61
N LEU A 105 -6.10 6.03 -13.91
CA LEU A 105 -7.29 5.87 -13.08
C LEU A 105 -7.71 4.39 -12.97
N GLU A 106 -7.60 3.65 -14.06
CA GLU A 106 -7.79 2.19 -14.04
C GLU A 106 -6.76 1.50 -13.12
N GLN A 107 -5.47 1.86 -13.21
CA GLN A 107 -4.45 1.29 -12.34
C GLN A 107 -4.69 1.61 -10.85
N ILE A 108 -5.12 2.83 -10.53
CA ILE A 108 -5.47 3.25 -9.17
C ILE A 108 -6.64 2.40 -8.64
N GLY A 109 -7.71 2.26 -9.42
CA GLY A 109 -8.87 1.47 -9.04
C GLY A 109 -8.54 -0.01 -8.83
N LEU A 110 -7.75 -0.59 -9.73
CA LEU A 110 -7.29 -1.97 -9.61
C LEU A 110 -6.40 -2.18 -8.38
N ALA A 111 -5.42 -1.30 -8.14
CA ALA A 111 -4.55 -1.38 -6.97
C ALA A 111 -5.35 -1.28 -5.66
N ALA A 112 -6.31 -0.36 -5.57
CA ALA A 112 -7.18 -0.24 -4.40
C ALA A 112 -8.02 -1.50 -4.18
N HIS A 113 -8.58 -2.09 -5.25
CA HIS A 113 -9.34 -3.34 -5.17
C HIS A 113 -8.46 -4.55 -4.79
N GLU A 114 -7.20 -4.56 -5.22
CA GLU A 114 -6.18 -5.54 -4.82
C GLU A 114 -5.71 -5.34 -3.37
N GLY A 115 -6.22 -4.30 -2.70
CA GLY A 115 -5.98 -4.02 -1.30
C GLY A 115 -4.71 -3.21 -1.04
N HIS A 116 -4.18 -2.48 -2.04
CA HIS A 116 -3.05 -1.56 -1.92
C HIS A 116 -3.45 -0.17 -1.40
N ASP A 117 -2.53 0.51 -0.73
CA ASP A 117 -2.73 1.88 -0.28
C ASP A 117 -2.48 2.88 -1.42
N ILE A 118 -3.37 3.86 -1.56
CA ILE A 118 -3.20 5.02 -2.43
C ILE A 118 -3.04 6.26 -1.54
N ALA A 119 -1.91 6.95 -1.66
CA ALA A 119 -1.55 8.06 -0.79
C ALA A 119 -1.14 9.30 -1.59
N SER A 120 -1.16 10.47 -0.93
CA SER A 120 -0.78 11.74 -1.56
C SER A 120 0.73 11.93 -1.61
N HIS A 121 1.25 12.23 -2.79
CA HIS A 121 2.59 12.77 -3.02
C HIS A 121 2.55 14.25 -3.41
N GLY A 122 1.52 14.98 -2.97
CA GLY A 122 1.22 16.31 -3.46
C GLY A 122 0.94 16.33 -4.97
N CYS A 123 1.24 17.44 -5.62
CA CYS A 123 0.91 17.66 -7.02
C CYS A 123 2.14 18.10 -7.82
N GLY A 124 2.60 19.35 -7.65
CA GLY A 124 3.58 19.97 -8.55
C GLY A 124 5.03 19.59 -8.28
N HIS A 125 5.30 18.83 -7.21
CA HIS A 125 6.64 18.44 -6.77
C HIS A 125 7.59 19.65 -6.62
N PHE A 126 7.05 20.73 -6.06
CA PHE A 126 7.81 21.92 -5.70
C PHE A 126 8.46 21.76 -4.32
N ASP A 127 9.59 22.44 -4.11
CA ASP A 127 10.18 22.57 -2.78
C ASP A 127 9.28 23.50 -1.94
N GLY A 128 8.58 22.90 -0.97
CA GLY A 128 7.67 23.59 -0.05
C GLY A 128 8.34 24.04 1.25
N LYS A 129 9.68 24.09 1.34
CA LYS A 129 10.37 24.48 2.59
C LYS A 129 9.93 25.83 3.17
N ASP A 130 9.56 26.78 2.30
CA ASP A 130 9.15 28.14 2.67
C ASP A 130 7.61 28.29 2.66
N TRP A 131 6.86 27.21 2.43
CA TRP A 131 5.41 27.24 2.42
C TRP A 131 4.86 27.39 3.84
N SER A 132 3.88 28.29 3.98
CA SER A 132 3.11 28.39 5.20
C SER A 132 2.20 27.16 5.38
N LYS A 133 1.61 27.01 6.57
CA LYS A 133 0.55 26.01 6.79
C LYS A 133 -0.58 26.14 5.77
N ALA A 134 -0.98 27.37 5.42
CA ALA A 134 -2.06 27.61 4.47
C ALA A 134 -1.68 27.15 3.05
N ASP A 135 -0.42 27.33 2.66
CA ASP A 135 0.11 26.86 1.38
C ASP A 135 0.11 25.33 1.29
N TRP A 136 0.55 24.65 2.35
CA TRP A 136 0.48 23.19 2.43
C TRP A 136 -0.96 22.66 2.37
N LEU A 137 -1.88 23.28 3.10
CA LEU A 137 -3.30 22.91 3.05
C LEU A 137 -3.89 23.10 1.64
N LYS A 138 -3.45 24.13 0.91
CA LYS A 138 -3.85 24.34 -0.48
C LYS A 138 -3.31 23.24 -1.41
N GLU A 139 -2.07 22.79 -1.21
CA GLU A 139 -1.50 21.67 -1.98
C GLU A 139 -2.29 20.38 -1.73
N PHE A 140 -2.58 20.06 -0.47
CA PHE A 140 -3.36 18.86 -0.13
C PHE A 140 -4.80 18.93 -0.64
N SER A 141 -5.46 20.09 -0.53
CA SER A 141 -6.79 20.30 -1.09
C SER A 141 -6.79 20.18 -2.61
N SER A 142 -5.72 20.61 -3.29
CA SER A 142 -5.58 20.42 -4.74
C SER A 142 -5.46 18.93 -5.08
N PHE A 143 -4.69 18.17 -4.30
CA PHE A 143 -4.58 16.71 -4.47
C PHE A 143 -5.93 16.03 -4.32
N GLU A 144 -6.65 16.30 -3.23
CA GLU A 144 -7.98 15.73 -2.96
C GLU A 144 -8.96 16.06 -4.10
N HIS A 145 -9.06 17.36 -4.45
CA HIS A 145 -9.95 17.81 -5.52
C HIS A 145 -9.65 17.12 -6.85
N ILE A 146 -8.39 17.06 -7.26
CA ILE A 146 -8.00 16.49 -8.55
C ILE A 146 -8.21 14.97 -8.55
N LEU A 147 -7.91 14.27 -7.44
CA LEU A 147 -8.14 12.84 -7.34
C LEU A 147 -9.63 12.48 -7.42
N GLU A 148 -10.47 13.17 -6.64
CA GLU A 148 -11.91 12.92 -6.59
C GLU A 148 -12.62 13.26 -7.90
N ASN A 149 -12.15 14.29 -8.61
CA ASN A 149 -12.82 14.83 -9.80
C ASN A 149 -12.11 14.48 -11.11
N ALA A 150 -11.09 13.61 -11.08
CA ALA A 150 -10.24 13.32 -12.24
C ALA A 150 -11.02 12.93 -13.51
N TYR A 151 -12.08 12.12 -13.36
CA TYR A 151 -12.94 11.73 -14.47
C TYR A 151 -13.62 12.95 -15.10
N ALA A 152 -14.31 13.76 -14.28
CA ALA A 152 -15.01 14.96 -14.74
C ALA A 152 -14.06 16.02 -15.33
N ILE A 153 -12.93 16.29 -14.66
CA ILE A 153 -11.91 17.25 -15.10
C ILE A 153 -11.44 16.93 -16.51
N ASN A 154 -11.20 15.65 -16.81
CA ASN A 154 -10.69 15.20 -18.10
C ASN A 154 -11.80 14.79 -19.08
N GLY A 155 -13.07 14.89 -18.69
CA GLY A 155 -14.24 14.47 -19.46
C GLY A 155 -14.23 12.98 -19.81
N ILE A 156 -13.66 12.13 -18.94
CA ILE A 156 -13.61 10.66 -19.06
C ILE A 156 -14.94 10.08 -18.62
#